data_AF-A0A815QQ25-F1
#
_entry.id   AF-A0A815QQ25-F1
#
_cell.length_a   1.000
_cell.length_b   1.000
_cell.length_c   1.000
_cell.angle_alpha   90.00
_cell.angle_beta   90.00
_cell.angle_gamma   90.00
#
_symmetry.space_group_name_H-M   'P 1'
#
loop_
_entity.id
_entity.type
_entity.pdbx_description
1 polymer ?
#
loop_
_entity_poly.entity_id
_entity_poly.type
_entity_poly.pdbx_seq_one_letter_code
_entity_poly.pdbx_strand_id
1 'polypeptide(L)'
;MRHTANIFTLIFIIFLYSTIYCSPVSSESLSAPLLLLISFDGFRWDYPDLYQLPNFNLLSKRGVRVKYIKNNFATITFPLHYSIITGLYEESHGIVGNTIFDPKLNAVTTLDTMNDTKWWSQNSYSQPIWTSNELANDSYQRRSGVIAWPSIGTPINGHLPVRYQLFNLTRKFDSILKQIIDWFREPVESRINLGVVYYSEPDMTGHHHGPISDEMNKTLKECDDYVGQLLAMIDSDEYLKRNLNIIITSDHGMESIRKNHSIILADYIDTKLCSAYGSRSSVNIFVPLESNIDRIYANLSIIPNFEVYKKSQIPDEYHYKSNIRIGDILFVAKAGYEIIAPGDNASIELLGDHGYDDRVESMHGIFYGFGPAFHENMQAEPFHTVDIYPLMSYILKLKERKTNGSIDNAKHILRDHVNNDLFDEINLLLLKTTTYATSWGFITVGCVLFVILISIVYITVAFRHSRQLIYAEPQFPIRYRLLSNDEESKNNFFPDASDNEEIE
;
A
#
# COMPACT_ATOMS: atom_id res chain seq x y z
N MET A 1 -16.89 -57.92 -27.83
CA MET A 1 -16.59 -56.65 -28.52
C MET A 1 -17.68 -55.58 -28.37
N ARG A 2 -18.98 -55.88 -28.44
CA ARG A 2 -20.04 -54.86 -28.22
C ARG A 2 -20.17 -54.40 -26.75
N HIS A 3 -20.01 -55.28 -25.77
CA HIS A 3 -20.07 -54.90 -24.35
C HIS A 3 -18.88 -54.07 -23.87
N THR A 4 -17.69 -54.28 -24.44
CA THR A 4 -16.49 -53.49 -24.12
C THR A 4 -16.59 -52.06 -24.63
N ALA A 5 -17.17 -51.85 -25.82
CA ALA A 5 -17.37 -50.50 -26.38
C ALA A 5 -18.28 -49.63 -25.48
N ASN A 6 -19.36 -50.20 -24.95
CA ASN A 6 -20.30 -49.47 -24.08
C ASN A 6 -19.68 -49.05 -22.73
N ILE A 7 -18.74 -49.82 -22.20
CA ILE A 7 -18.01 -49.49 -20.97
C ILE A 7 -17.07 -48.30 -21.22
N PHE A 8 -16.36 -48.27 -22.35
CA PHE A 8 -15.52 -47.13 -22.72
C PHE A 8 -16.33 -45.86 -22.93
N THR A 9 -17.51 -45.94 -23.55
CA THR A 9 -18.39 -44.78 -23.72
C THR A 9 -18.90 -44.26 -22.38
N LEU A 10 -19.26 -45.14 -21.43
CA LEU A 10 -19.70 -44.73 -20.10
C LEU A 10 -18.57 -44.08 -19.29
N ILE A 11 -17.35 -44.64 -19.34
CA ILE A 11 -16.17 -44.07 -18.69
C ILE A 11 -15.83 -42.70 -19.29
N PHE A 12 -15.92 -42.56 -20.61
CA PHE A 12 -15.67 -41.29 -21.30
C PHE A 12 -16.71 -40.22 -20.96
N ILE A 13 -17.99 -40.60 -20.82
CA ILE A 13 -19.06 -39.71 -20.38
C ILE A 13 -18.87 -39.29 -18.91
N ILE A 14 -18.47 -40.21 -18.03
CA ILE A 14 -18.17 -39.89 -16.62
C ILE A 14 -16.95 -38.95 -16.53
N PHE A 15 -15.93 -39.18 -17.34
CA PHE A 15 -14.75 -38.31 -17.42
C PHE A 15 -15.13 -36.90 -17.92
N LEU A 16 -15.93 -36.79 -18.99
CA LEU A 16 -16.48 -35.52 -19.49
C LEU A 16 -17.36 -34.81 -18.46
N TYR A 17 -18.22 -35.54 -17.72
CA TYR A 17 -19.02 -34.96 -16.65
C TYR A 17 -18.14 -34.48 -15.48
N SER A 18 -17.07 -35.18 -15.14
CA SER A 18 -16.15 -34.78 -14.07
C SER A 18 -15.33 -33.53 -14.40
N THR A 19 -15.01 -33.31 -15.68
CA THR A 19 -14.29 -32.10 -16.12
C THR A 19 -15.21 -30.88 -16.26
N ILE A 20 -16.51 -31.07 -16.53
CA ILE A 20 -17.50 -29.98 -16.64
C ILE A 20 -17.90 -29.43 -15.26
N TYR A 21 -17.89 -30.25 -14.19
CA TYR A 21 -18.20 -29.79 -12.83
C TYR A 21 -16.97 -29.34 -12.02
N CYS A 22 -15.75 -29.55 -12.54
CA CYS A 22 -14.54 -28.95 -12.01
C CYS A 22 -14.38 -27.54 -12.61
N SER A 23 -15.26 -26.62 -12.23
CA SER A 23 -14.92 -25.20 -12.42
C SER A 23 -13.65 -24.94 -11.60
N PRO A 24 -12.59 -24.36 -12.19
CA PRO A 24 -11.48 -23.90 -11.37
C PRO A 24 -12.08 -22.96 -10.34
N VAL A 25 -11.92 -23.31 -9.06
CA VAL A 25 -12.23 -22.37 -7.98
C VAL A 25 -11.47 -21.10 -8.34
N SER A 26 -12.18 -20.00 -8.58
CA SER A 26 -11.55 -18.80 -9.09
C SER A 26 -10.47 -18.39 -8.09
N SER A 27 -9.26 -18.14 -8.60
CA SER A 27 -8.12 -17.62 -7.82
C SER A 27 -8.39 -16.25 -7.19
N GLU A 28 -9.60 -15.71 -7.34
CA GLU A 28 -10.08 -14.50 -6.69
C GLU A 28 -10.07 -14.61 -5.16
N SER A 29 -10.17 -15.81 -4.57
CA SER A 29 -10.26 -15.95 -3.11
C SER A 29 -8.91 -15.79 -2.35
N LEU A 30 -7.82 -15.48 -3.05
CA LEU A 30 -6.48 -15.27 -2.48
C LEU A 30 -5.91 -13.87 -2.84
N SER A 31 -6.77 -12.89 -3.13
CA SER A 31 -6.34 -11.51 -3.36
C SER A 31 -6.26 -10.71 -2.06
N ALA A 32 -5.14 -10.02 -1.85
CA ALA A 32 -5.05 -9.04 -0.77
C ALA A 32 -6.11 -7.93 -0.97
N PRO A 33 -6.66 -7.34 0.11
CA PRO A 33 -7.57 -6.21 0.00
C PRO A 33 -6.94 -5.08 -0.83
N LEU A 34 -7.76 -4.45 -1.66
CA LEU A 34 -7.34 -3.37 -2.54
C LEU A 34 -7.60 -2.02 -1.89
N LEU A 35 -6.59 -1.16 -1.88
CA LEU A 35 -6.68 0.20 -1.35
C LEU A 35 -5.89 1.18 -2.23
N LEU A 36 -6.52 2.29 -2.61
CA LEU A 36 -5.88 3.43 -3.25
C LEU A 36 -5.98 4.66 -2.35
N LEU A 37 -4.84 5.22 -1.95
CA LEU A 37 -4.74 6.51 -1.28
C LEU A 37 -4.38 7.59 -2.31
N ILE A 38 -5.14 8.67 -2.34
CA ILE A 38 -4.86 9.87 -3.15
C ILE A 38 -4.82 11.08 -2.23
N SER A 39 -3.73 11.84 -2.28
CA SER A 39 -3.63 13.15 -1.62
C SER A 39 -3.66 14.27 -2.65
N PHE A 40 -4.57 15.23 -2.46
CA PHE A 40 -4.58 16.51 -3.14
C PHE A 40 -3.97 17.56 -2.19
N ASP A 41 -2.75 18.01 -2.46
CA ASP A 41 -2.00 18.94 -1.60
C ASP A 41 -2.77 20.24 -1.37
N GLY A 42 -2.85 20.70 -0.12
CA GLY A 42 -3.47 21.99 0.22
C GLY A 42 -4.99 22.06 -0.04
N PHE A 43 -5.66 20.93 -0.26
CA PHE A 43 -7.10 20.89 -0.49
C PHE A 43 -7.87 21.14 0.81
N ARG A 44 -8.28 22.39 1.03
CA ARG A 44 -9.00 22.83 2.23
C ARG A 44 -10.39 22.20 2.36
N TRP A 45 -10.76 21.88 3.60
CA TRP A 45 -11.96 21.10 3.93
C TRP A 45 -13.30 21.63 3.37
N ASP A 46 -13.43 22.95 3.20
CA ASP A 46 -14.65 23.66 2.79
C ASP A 46 -14.76 23.86 1.27
N TYR A 47 -13.66 23.67 0.52
CA TYR A 47 -13.64 23.86 -0.94
C TYR A 47 -14.71 23.09 -1.71
N PRO A 48 -15.05 21.81 -1.38
CA PRO A 48 -16.08 21.09 -2.11
C PRO A 48 -17.45 21.78 -2.08
N ASP A 49 -17.80 22.39 -0.94
CA ASP A 49 -19.07 23.10 -0.77
C ASP A 49 -18.99 24.52 -1.32
N LEU A 50 -17.89 25.22 -1.03
CA LEU A 50 -17.68 26.60 -1.44
C LEU A 50 -17.71 26.76 -2.97
N TYR A 51 -17.09 25.82 -3.69
CA TYR A 51 -17.00 25.84 -5.15
C TYR A 51 -18.00 24.90 -5.83
N GLN A 52 -18.88 24.25 -5.05
CA GLN A 52 -19.95 23.36 -5.53
C GLN A 52 -19.43 22.25 -6.45
N LEU A 53 -18.46 21.47 -5.97
CA LEU A 53 -17.76 20.44 -6.74
C LEU A 53 -18.62 19.17 -6.89
N PRO A 54 -19.22 18.90 -8.07
CA PRO A 54 -20.24 17.84 -8.22
C PRO A 54 -19.70 16.42 -8.06
N ASN A 55 -18.46 16.14 -8.46
CA ASN A 55 -17.89 14.79 -8.34
C ASN A 55 -17.47 14.48 -6.90
N PHE A 56 -16.96 15.46 -6.14
CA PHE A 56 -16.78 15.33 -4.69
C PHE A 56 -18.11 15.14 -3.95
N ASN A 57 -19.17 15.83 -4.37
CA ASN A 57 -20.53 15.60 -3.86
C ASN A 57 -21.03 14.19 -4.16
N LEU A 58 -20.71 13.65 -5.34
CA LEU A 58 -21.02 12.27 -5.69
C LEU A 58 -20.23 11.27 -4.83
N LEU A 59 -18.96 11.54 -4.54
CA LEU A 59 -18.16 10.73 -3.60
C LEU A 59 -18.81 10.67 -2.22
N SER A 60 -19.24 11.81 -1.67
CA SER A 60 -19.93 11.86 -0.37
C SER A 60 -21.20 10.99 -0.34
N LYS A 61 -21.95 10.93 -1.45
CA LYS A 61 -23.15 10.08 -1.55
C LYS A 61 -22.81 8.60 -1.69
N ARG A 62 -21.71 8.27 -2.37
CA ARG A 62 -21.26 6.88 -2.61
C ARG A 62 -20.41 6.30 -1.49
N GLY A 63 -20.06 7.10 -0.49
CA GLY A 63 -19.13 6.73 0.56
C GLY A 63 -19.33 7.54 1.84
N VAL A 64 -18.22 7.82 2.49
CA VAL A 64 -18.12 8.67 3.68
C VAL A 64 -17.41 9.95 3.29
N ARG A 65 -17.94 11.08 3.76
CA ARG A 65 -17.21 12.34 3.88
C ARG A 65 -17.01 12.65 5.35
N VAL A 66 -15.79 12.94 5.75
CA VAL A 66 -15.50 13.47 7.08
C VAL A 66 -15.58 15.00 6.99
N LYS A 67 -16.16 15.66 8.00
CA LYS A 67 -16.29 17.13 8.00
C LYS A 67 -14.98 17.83 7.67
N TYR A 68 -13.90 17.40 8.32
CA TYR A 68 -12.52 17.80 8.06
C TYR A 68 -11.56 16.84 8.79
N ILE A 69 -10.30 16.79 8.37
CA ILE A 69 -9.23 16.12 9.13
C ILE A 69 -8.59 17.10 10.10
N LYS A 70 -8.39 16.64 11.35
CA LYS A 70 -7.61 17.36 12.35
C LYS A 70 -6.13 17.11 12.06
N ASN A 71 -5.46 18.14 11.57
CA ASN A 71 -4.06 18.04 11.23
C ASN A 71 -3.17 18.01 12.47
N ASN A 72 -1.93 17.58 12.27
CA ASN A 72 -0.88 17.71 13.26
C ASN A 72 -0.11 19.02 13.01
N PHE A 73 0.55 19.53 14.05
CA PHE A 73 1.48 20.63 13.87
C PHE A 73 2.87 20.09 13.48
N ALA A 74 3.54 20.63 12.46
CA ALA A 74 3.17 21.79 11.65
C ALA A 74 2.38 21.39 10.40
N THR A 75 1.46 22.26 9.96
CA THR A 75 0.60 22.04 8.80
C THR A 75 1.32 22.22 7.46
N ILE A 76 2.41 21.45 7.28
CA ILE A 76 3.37 21.51 6.17
C ILE A 76 3.40 20.16 5.45
N THR A 77 3.65 20.20 4.14
CA THR A 77 3.56 19.06 3.22
C THR A 77 4.33 17.81 3.65
N PHE A 78 5.66 17.90 3.83
CA PHE A 78 6.46 16.70 4.12
C PHE A 78 6.14 16.07 5.48
N PRO A 79 6.05 16.84 6.58
CA PRO A 79 5.65 16.29 7.87
C PRO A 79 4.30 15.56 7.81
N LEU A 80 3.26 16.21 7.29
CA LEU A 80 1.92 15.63 7.28
C LEU A 80 1.76 14.46 6.32
N HIS A 81 2.33 14.53 5.11
CA HIS A 81 2.33 13.38 4.21
C HIS A 81 3.10 12.18 4.79
N TYR A 82 4.13 12.41 5.61
CA TYR A 82 4.83 11.35 6.33
C TYR A 82 4.00 10.82 7.51
N SER A 83 3.28 11.69 8.22
CA SER A 83 2.30 11.30 9.25
C SER A 83 1.20 10.40 8.68
N ILE A 84 0.61 10.75 7.52
CA ILE A 84 -0.45 9.96 6.85
C ILE A 84 -0.01 8.51 6.62
N ILE A 85 1.24 8.30 6.17
CA ILE A 85 1.73 6.97 5.78
C ILE A 85 2.44 6.22 6.90
N THR A 86 2.65 6.82 8.08
CA THR A 86 3.31 6.17 9.23
C THR A 86 2.45 6.11 10.49
N GLY A 87 1.43 6.96 10.59
CA GLY A 87 0.60 7.15 11.79
C GLY A 87 1.36 7.81 12.94
N LEU A 88 2.49 8.45 12.66
CA LEU A 88 3.35 9.06 13.68
C LEU A 88 3.26 10.58 13.62
N TYR A 89 3.42 11.24 14.76
CA TYR A 89 3.64 12.67 14.83
C TYR A 89 5.06 13.05 14.38
N GLU A 90 5.23 14.33 14.08
CA GLU A 90 6.44 15.00 13.64
C GLU A 90 7.62 14.72 14.54
N GLU A 91 7.42 14.85 15.86
CA GLU A 91 8.46 14.59 16.83
C GLU A 91 8.90 13.11 16.86
N SER A 92 8.00 12.20 16.50
CA SER A 92 8.25 10.75 16.49
C SER A 92 8.94 10.31 15.20
N HIS A 93 8.47 10.77 14.03
CA HIS A 93 9.04 10.35 12.76
C HIS A 93 10.23 11.20 12.28
N GLY A 94 10.44 12.39 12.86
CA GLY A 94 11.62 13.22 12.67
C GLY A 94 11.61 14.12 11.43
N ILE A 95 10.56 14.08 10.62
CA ILE A 95 10.29 15.07 9.56
C ILE A 95 9.48 16.21 10.16
N VAL A 96 10.13 17.34 10.42
CA VAL A 96 9.54 18.44 11.20
C VAL A 96 9.26 19.70 10.38
N GLY A 97 9.61 19.68 9.09
CA GLY A 97 9.32 20.73 8.12
C GLY A 97 9.79 20.30 6.72
N ASN A 98 9.53 21.13 5.71
CA ASN A 98 10.08 20.94 4.36
C ASN A 98 11.57 21.31 4.30
N THR A 99 12.05 22.15 5.22
CA THR A 99 13.47 22.43 5.44
C THR A 99 13.84 22.03 6.86
N ILE A 100 14.76 21.06 6.98
CA ILE A 100 15.13 20.46 8.27
C ILE A 100 16.61 20.71 8.51
N PHE A 101 16.92 21.26 9.68
CA PHE A 101 18.27 21.23 10.23
C PHE A 101 18.38 20.12 11.27
N ASP A 102 19.41 19.27 11.15
CA ASP A 102 19.72 18.21 12.10
C ASP A 102 21.02 18.58 12.85
N PRO A 103 20.94 18.94 14.15
CA PRO A 103 22.12 19.34 14.92
C PRO A 103 23.17 18.23 15.06
N LYS A 104 22.77 16.95 15.00
CA LYS A 104 23.69 15.83 15.12
C LYS A 104 24.48 15.61 13.82
N LEU A 105 23.82 15.82 12.68
CA LEU A 105 24.48 15.78 11.37
C LEU A 105 25.19 17.09 11.03
N ASN A 106 24.86 18.18 11.74
CA ASN A 106 25.25 19.55 11.43
C ASN A 106 25.00 19.89 9.95
N ALA A 107 23.81 19.54 9.48
CA ALA A 107 23.41 19.67 8.08
C ALA A 107 21.98 20.18 7.97
N VAL A 108 21.69 20.85 6.86
CA VAL A 108 20.34 21.25 6.45
C VAL A 108 19.95 20.48 5.19
N THR A 109 18.67 20.12 5.07
CA THR A 109 18.14 19.55 3.83
C THR A 109 18.23 20.56 2.68
N THR A 110 18.52 20.07 1.49
CA THR A 110 18.48 20.80 0.22
C THR A 110 17.67 19.99 -0.80
N LEU A 111 17.31 20.58 -1.94
CA LEU A 111 16.66 19.85 -3.03
C LEU A 111 17.44 18.59 -3.43
N ASP A 112 18.78 18.66 -3.44
CA ASP A 112 19.65 17.54 -3.82
C ASP A 112 19.76 16.46 -2.74
N THR A 113 19.69 16.86 -1.46
CA THR A 113 19.94 15.95 -0.33
C THR A 113 18.65 15.43 0.31
N MET A 114 17.50 15.96 -0.08
CA MET A 114 16.22 15.59 0.53
C MET A 114 15.90 14.10 0.35
N ASN A 115 16.36 13.46 -0.74
CA ASN A 115 16.13 12.04 -0.94
C ASN A 115 17.10 11.13 -0.15
N ASP A 116 18.03 11.68 0.65
CA ASP A 116 18.91 10.88 1.49
C ASP A 116 18.15 10.19 2.63
N THR A 117 18.46 8.91 2.85
CA THR A 117 17.86 8.10 3.92
C THR A 117 18.09 8.66 5.33
N LYS A 118 19.17 9.41 5.55
CA LYS A 118 19.50 10.04 6.84
C LYS A 118 18.42 11.00 7.34
N TRP A 119 17.60 11.55 6.45
CA TRP A 119 16.49 12.42 6.81
C TRP A 119 15.24 11.63 7.20
N TRP A 120 14.88 10.61 6.43
CA TRP A 120 13.62 9.88 6.57
C TRP A 120 13.68 8.64 7.46
N SER A 121 14.88 8.12 7.73
CA SER A 121 15.11 6.90 8.52
C SER A 121 15.76 7.22 9.88
N GLN A 122 15.25 8.24 10.58
CA GLN A 122 15.79 8.62 11.89
C GLN A 122 15.55 7.53 12.95
N ASN A 123 14.52 6.70 12.76
CA ASN A 123 14.20 5.58 13.63
C ASN A 123 13.66 4.38 12.82
N SER A 124 13.83 3.18 13.39
CA SER A 124 13.47 1.91 12.74
C SER A 124 11.97 1.59 12.81
N TYR A 125 11.21 2.28 13.66
CA TYR A 125 9.78 2.01 13.84
C TYR A 125 8.90 2.80 12.86
N SER A 126 9.37 3.96 12.38
CA SER A 126 8.75 4.73 11.31
C SER A 126 8.75 3.91 10.02
N GLN A 127 7.58 3.43 9.64
CA GLN A 127 7.44 2.55 8.49
C GLN A 127 6.24 2.96 7.65
N PRO A 128 6.47 3.37 6.40
CA PRO A 128 5.41 3.65 5.46
C PRO A 128 4.43 2.50 5.28
N ILE A 129 3.19 2.84 4.93
CA ILE A 129 2.12 1.86 4.69
C ILE A 129 2.49 0.88 3.56
N TRP A 130 3.21 1.33 2.53
CA TRP A 130 3.66 0.45 1.45
C TRP A 130 4.65 -0.62 1.91
N THR A 131 5.61 -0.25 2.77
CA THR A 131 6.53 -1.21 3.38
C THR A 131 5.78 -2.17 4.30
N SER A 132 4.77 -1.68 5.02
CA SER A 132 3.94 -2.50 5.91
C SER A 132 3.08 -3.50 5.14
N ASN A 133 2.57 -3.11 3.98
CA ASN A 133 1.85 -3.99 3.07
C ASN A 133 2.79 -5.06 2.48
N GLU A 134 3.97 -4.69 1.98
CA GLU A 134 4.88 -5.63 1.32
C GLU A 134 5.62 -6.57 2.27
N LEU A 135 5.83 -6.17 3.52
CA LEU A 135 6.45 -7.02 4.56
C LEU A 135 5.43 -7.83 5.37
N ALA A 136 4.14 -7.77 5.04
CA ALA A 136 3.14 -8.56 5.74
C ALA A 136 3.42 -10.05 5.54
N ASN A 137 3.59 -10.78 6.64
CA ASN A 137 3.89 -12.21 6.62
C ASN A 137 2.58 -13.03 6.58
N ASP A 138 1.89 -12.99 5.44
CA ASP A 138 0.67 -13.74 5.18
C ASP A 138 0.72 -14.48 3.82
N SER A 139 -0.35 -15.19 3.47
CA SER A 139 -0.42 -15.97 2.23
C SER A 139 -0.67 -15.12 0.98
N TYR A 140 -0.90 -13.82 1.11
CA TYR A 140 -1.23 -12.97 -0.02
C TYR A 140 0.03 -12.49 -0.76
N GLN A 141 -0.06 -12.39 -2.08
CA GLN A 141 0.94 -11.66 -2.85
C GLN A 141 0.62 -10.17 -2.78
N ARG A 142 1.36 -9.44 -1.94
CA ARG A 142 1.19 -8.01 -1.72
C ARG A 142 2.22 -7.21 -2.50
N ARG A 143 1.76 -6.16 -3.17
CA ARG A 143 2.59 -5.23 -3.94
C ARG A 143 2.04 -3.83 -3.81
N SER A 144 2.93 -2.87 -3.63
CA SER A 144 2.58 -1.47 -3.55
C SER A 144 3.07 -0.71 -4.78
N GLY A 145 2.25 0.24 -5.24
CA GLY A 145 2.59 1.19 -6.27
C GLY A 145 2.46 2.61 -5.75
N VAL A 146 3.53 3.40 -5.82
CA VAL A 146 3.55 4.76 -5.28
C VAL A 146 3.96 5.76 -6.35
N ILE A 147 3.14 6.77 -6.61
CA ILE A 147 3.44 7.80 -7.59
C ILE A 147 3.52 9.14 -6.88
N ALA A 148 4.66 9.81 -7.05
CA ALA A 148 4.90 11.19 -6.64
C ALA A 148 4.83 11.52 -5.14
N TRP A 149 4.52 10.56 -4.26
CA TRP A 149 4.42 10.81 -2.82
C TRP A 149 5.71 11.41 -2.24
N PRO A 150 5.64 12.40 -1.32
CA PRO A 150 6.83 12.88 -0.62
C PRO A 150 7.64 11.72 -0.05
N SER A 151 8.98 11.79 -0.10
CA SER A 151 9.91 10.70 0.27
C SER A 151 10.04 9.51 -0.68
N ILE A 152 9.28 9.41 -1.77
CA ILE A 152 9.28 8.18 -2.60
C ILE A 152 10.64 7.88 -3.26
N GLY A 153 11.51 8.87 -3.41
CA GLY A 153 12.88 8.68 -3.90
C GLY A 153 13.85 8.06 -2.87
N THR A 154 13.39 7.80 -1.64
CA THR A 154 14.23 7.39 -0.52
C THR A 154 13.91 5.96 -0.08
N PRO A 155 14.91 5.05 0.02
CA PRO A 155 14.71 3.74 0.63
C PRO A 155 14.61 3.85 2.16
N ILE A 156 13.41 4.18 2.64
CA ILE A 156 13.12 4.38 4.06
C ILE A 156 13.34 3.07 4.81
N ASN A 157 14.24 3.10 5.79
CA ASN A 157 14.69 1.92 6.53
C ASN A 157 15.14 0.77 5.60
N GLY A 158 15.69 1.10 4.42
CA GLY A 158 16.16 0.14 3.44
C GLY A 158 15.10 -0.37 2.46
N HIS A 159 13.88 0.16 2.50
CA HIS A 159 12.76 -0.32 1.68
C HIS A 159 12.20 0.74 0.74
N LEU A 160 12.06 0.37 -0.54
CA LEU A 160 11.24 1.05 -1.54
C LEU A 160 10.07 0.13 -1.91
N PRO A 161 8.92 0.68 -2.31
CA PRO A 161 7.83 -0.15 -2.83
C PRO A 161 8.23 -0.81 -4.15
N VAL A 162 7.59 -1.93 -4.48
CA VAL A 162 7.84 -2.69 -5.71
C VAL A 162 7.73 -1.82 -6.95
N ARG A 163 6.79 -0.87 -6.97
CA ARG A 163 6.66 0.11 -8.04
C ARG A 163 6.67 1.52 -7.48
N TYR A 164 7.48 2.37 -8.09
CA TYR A 164 7.43 3.79 -7.81
C TYR A 164 7.75 4.68 -8.99
N GLN A 165 7.23 5.89 -8.95
CA GLN A 165 7.53 6.96 -9.89
C GLN A 165 7.76 8.25 -9.11
N LEU A 166 8.86 8.94 -9.41
CA LEU A 166 9.22 10.21 -8.79
C LEU A 166 8.26 11.33 -9.21
N PHE A 167 8.19 12.38 -8.39
CA PHE A 167 7.42 13.57 -8.71
C PHE A 167 7.91 14.23 -10.00
N ASN A 168 6.96 14.65 -10.85
CA ASN A 168 7.24 15.34 -12.09
C ASN A 168 6.13 16.36 -12.37
N LEU A 169 6.45 17.64 -12.20
CA LEU A 169 5.54 18.78 -12.38
C LEU A 169 4.88 18.86 -13.76
N THR A 170 5.53 18.30 -14.80
CA THR A 170 5.00 18.36 -16.18
C THR A 170 3.98 17.28 -16.47
N ARG A 171 3.87 16.27 -15.60
CA ARG A 171 2.98 15.14 -15.82
C ARG A 171 1.57 15.50 -15.37
N LYS A 172 0.62 15.37 -16.30
CA LYS A 172 -0.81 15.57 -16.01
C LYS A 172 -1.37 14.48 -15.10
N PHE A 173 -2.32 14.85 -14.25
CA PHE A 173 -2.87 13.95 -13.25
C PHE A 173 -3.76 12.85 -13.84
N ASP A 174 -4.43 13.08 -14.97
CA ASP A 174 -5.16 12.05 -15.73
C ASP A 174 -4.25 10.86 -16.11
N SER A 175 -3.01 11.13 -16.51
CA SER A 175 -1.99 10.12 -16.80
C SER A 175 -1.52 9.38 -15.54
N ILE A 176 -1.48 10.06 -14.40
CA ILE A 176 -1.15 9.45 -13.11
C ILE A 176 -2.29 8.51 -12.67
N LEU A 177 -3.53 8.98 -12.73
CA LEU A 177 -4.73 8.18 -12.44
C LEU A 177 -4.82 6.96 -13.34
N LYS A 178 -4.64 7.13 -14.66
CA LYS A 178 -4.63 6.01 -15.59
C LYS A 178 -3.56 4.98 -15.21
N GLN A 179 -2.34 5.45 -14.92
CA GLN A 179 -1.22 4.56 -14.59
C GLN A 179 -1.47 3.76 -13.31
N ILE A 180 -1.97 4.39 -12.24
CA ILE A 180 -2.21 3.68 -10.98
C ILE A 180 -3.34 2.66 -11.13
N ILE A 181 -4.41 3.00 -11.86
CA ILE A 181 -5.52 2.08 -12.14
C ILE A 181 -5.06 0.92 -13.03
N ASP A 182 -4.22 1.18 -14.03
CA ASP A 182 -3.65 0.11 -14.85
C ASP A 182 -2.84 -0.88 -13.99
N TRP A 183 -2.09 -0.42 -12.99
CA TRP A 183 -1.38 -1.31 -12.06
C TRP A 183 -2.31 -2.18 -11.21
N PHE A 184 -3.52 -1.73 -10.89
CA PHE A 184 -4.53 -2.58 -10.22
C PHE A 184 -5.16 -3.62 -11.15
N ARG A 185 -5.25 -3.31 -12.46
CA ARG A 185 -5.86 -4.15 -13.50
C ARG A 185 -4.97 -5.26 -14.01
N GLU A 186 -3.69 -5.25 -13.65
CA GLU A 186 -2.74 -6.25 -14.06
C GLU A 186 -3.11 -7.67 -13.56
N PRO A 187 -2.49 -8.72 -14.14
CA PRO A 187 -2.62 -10.08 -13.63
C PRO A 187 -2.25 -10.20 -12.15
N VAL A 188 -2.79 -11.20 -11.45
CA VAL A 188 -2.61 -11.40 -9.99
C VAL A 188 -1.13 -11.45 -9.59
N GLU A 189 -0.28 -11.95 -10.47
CA GLU A 189 1.15 -12.12 -10.29
C GLU A 189 1.94 -10.81 -10.34
N SER A 190 1.38 -9.73 -10.87
CA SER A 190 2.08 -8.44 -11.02
C SER A 190 1.32 -7.23 -10.52
N ARG A 191 0.00 -7.34 -10.35
CA ARG A 191 -0.85 -6.25 -9.87
C ARG A 191 -0.50 -5.80 -8.47
N ILE A 192 -0.75 -4.53 -8.23
CA ILE A 192 -0.69 -3.94 -6.90
C ILE A 192 -1.99 -4.22 -6.14
N ASN A 193 -1.90 -4.29 -4.83
CA ASN A 193 -3.05 -4.23 -3.94
C ASN A 193 -3.11 -2.90 -3.16
N LEU A 194 -2.00 -2.15 -3.13
CA LEU A 194 -1.93 -0.83 -2.53
C LEU A 194 -1.40 0.19 -3.54
N GLY A 195 -2.19 1.22 -3.80
CA GLY A 195 -1.79 2.40 -4.57
C GLY A 195 -1.69 3.61 -3.67
N VAL A 196 -0.65 4.44 -3.85
CA VAL A 196 -0.47 5.70 -3.11
C VAL A 196 -0.06 6.79 -4.10
N VAL A 197 -0.82 7.87 -4.15
CA VAL A 197 -0.68 8.93 -5.16
C VAL A 197 -0.72 10.30 -4.50
N TYR A 198 0.20 11.15 -4.90
CA TYR A 198 0.23 12.57 -4.55
C TYR A 198 -0.05 13.44 -5.78
N TYR A 199 -0.77 14.54 -5.58
CA TYR A 199 -0.97 15.60 -6.54
C TYR A 199 -0.79 16.97 -5.88
N SER A 200 -0.03 17.86 -6.54
CA SER A 200 0.43 19.13 -5.96
C SER A 200 -0.59 20.27 -6.02
N GLU A 201 -1.77 20.04 -6.60
CA GLU A 201 -2.85 21.03 -6.61
C GLU A 201 -3.96 20.59 -5.66
N PRO A 202 -4.68 21.54 -5.03
CA PRO A 202 -4.67 22.99 -5.30
C PRO A 202 -3.59 23.84 -4.59
N ASP A 203 -2.68 23.24 -3.80
CA ASP A 203 -1.66 23.98 -3.03
C ASP A 203 -0.86 24.99 -3.87
N MET A 204 -0.30 24.53 -5.00
CA MET A 204 0.47 25.40 -5.90
C MET A 204 -0.33 26.63 -6.35
N THR A 205 -1.59 26.47 -6.74
CA THR A 205 -2.46 27.61 -7.08
C THR A 205 -2.72 28.49 -5.85
N GLY A 206 -2.91 27.89 -4.68
CA GLY A 206 -3.13 28.58 -3.41
C GLY A 206 -1.99 29.51 -3.02
N HIS A 207 -0.74 29.08 -3.19
CA HIS A 207 0.44 29.94 -2.94
C HIS A 207 0.47 31.16 -3.87
N HIS A 208 0.23 30.97 -5.17
CA HIS A 208 0.36 32.03 -6.17
C HIS A 208 -0.83 32.99 -6.23
N HIS A 209 -2.04 32.51 -5.96
CA HIS A 209 -3.29 33.25 -6.18
C HIS A 209 -4.15 33.40 -4.92
N GLY A 210 -3.77 32.76 -3.82
CA GLY A 210 -4.55 32.71 -2.58
C GLY A 210 -5.69 31.68 -2.63
N PRO A 211 -6.25 31.33 -1.46
CA PRO A 211 -7.30 30.32 -1.32
C PRO A 211 -8.66 30.70 -1.94
N ILE A 212 -8.86 31.99 -2.24
CA ILE A 212 -10.10 32.52 -2.80
C ILE A 212 -9.75 33.39 -4.03
N SER A 213 -9.81 32.79 -5.21
CA SER A 213 -9.47 33.44 -6.49
C SER A 213 -10.16 32.74 -7.68
N ASP A 214 -10.18 33.42 -8.84
CA ASP A 214 -10.70 32.83 -10.07
C ASP A 214 -9.81 31.68 -10.56
N GLU A 215 -8.49 31.78 -10.35
CA GLU A 215 -7.54 30.70 -10.61
C GLU A 215 -7.79 29.50 -9.72
N MET A 216 -8.00 29.71 -8.42
CA MET A 216 -8.36 28.63 -7.49
C MET A 216 -9.67 27.94 -7.88
N ASN A 217 -10.69 28.70 -8.29
CA ASN A 217 -11.95 28.14 -8.81
C ASN A 217 -11.72 27.22 -10.02
N LYS A 218 -10.85 27.62 -10.95
CA LYS A 218 -10.51 26.81 -12.12
C LYS A 218 -9.77 25.53 -11.70
N THR A 219 -8.74 25.65 -10.87
CA THR A 219 -7.95 24.51 -10.39
C THR A 219 -8.82 23.50 -9.63
N LEU A 220 -9.71 23.96 -8.76
CA LEU A 220 -10.62 23.07 -8.01
C LEU A 220 -11.62 22.34 -8.90
N LYS A 221 -12.09 22.98 -9.99
CA LYS A 221 -12.90 22.29 -11.01
C LYS A 221 -12.10 21.23 -11.75
N GLU A 222 -10.83 21.49 -12.06
CA GLU A 222 -9.95 20.48 -12.65
C GLU A 222 -9.71 19.30 -11.68
N CYS A 223 -9.51 19.56 -10.39
CA CYS A 223 -9.45 18.51 -9.36
C CYS A 223 -10.74 17.69 -9.29
N ASP A 224 -11.91 18.33 -9.35
CA ASP A 224 -13.21 17.65 -9.38
C ASP A 224 -13.41 16.81 -10.65
N ASP A 225 -12.98 17.30 -11.81
CA ASP A 225 -13.01 16.54 -13.06
C ASP A 225 -12.12 15.28 -12.98
N TYR A 226 -10.98 15.34 -12.29
CA TYR A 226 -10.15 14.17 -12.04
C TYR A 226 -10.81 13.14 -11.13
N VAL A 227 -11.56 13.58 -10.12
CA VAL A 227 -12.41 12.69 -9.32
C VAL A 227 -13.48 12.02 -10.18
N GLY A 228 -14.13 12.77 -11.07
CA GLY A 228 -15.10 12.22 -12.02
C GLY A 228 -14.49 11.16 -12.95
N GLN A 229 -13.29 11.42 -13.46
CA GLN A 229 -12.53 10.46 -14.27
C GLN A 229 -12.18 9.18 -13.49
N LEU A 230 -11.70 9.32 -12.25
CA LEU A 230 -11.42 8.18 -11.38
C LEU A 230 -12.68 7.33 -11.18
N LEU A 231 -13.81 7.96 -10.82
CA LEU A 231 -15.08 7.25 -10.64
C LEU A 231 -15.51 6.51 -11.91
N ALA A 232 -15.38 7.12 -13.09
CA ALA A 232 -15.68 6.48 -14.36
C ALA A 232 -14.76 5.27 -14.63
N MET A 233 -13.46 5.38 -14.33
CA MET A 233 -12.52 4.27 -14.46
C MET A 233 -12.90 3.09 -13.57
N ILE A 234 -13.30 3.36 -12.31
CA ILE A 234 -13.76 2.31 -11.38
C ILE A 234 -15.08 1.70 -11.85
N ASP A 235 -16.06 2.50 -12.23
CA ASP A 235 -17.39 2.02 -12.63
C ASP A 235 -17.37 1.19 -13.92
N SER A 236 -16.40 1.45 -14.80
CA SER A 236 -16.16 0.68 -16.02
C SER A 236 -15.54 -0.71 -15.79
N ASP A 237 -15.08 -1.00 -14.56
CA ASP A 237 -14.36 -2.21 -14.21
C ASP A 237 -15.04 -2.92 -13.04
N GLU A 238 -15.78 -3.99 -13.34
CA GLU A 238 -16.56 -4.73 -12.34
C GLU A 238 -15.70 -5.34 -11.22
N TYR A 239 -14.43 -5.64 -11.47
CA TYR A 239 -13.54 -6.14 -10.43
C TYR A 239 -13.14 -5.01 -9.47
N LEU A 240 -12.70 -3.86 -10.00
CA LEU A 240 -12.34 -2.72 -9.15
C LEU A 240 -13.55 -2.15 -8.41
N LYS A 241 -14.69 -2.01 -9.09
CA LYS A 241 -15.93 -1.52 -8.49
C LYS A 241 -16.37 -2.31 -7.26
N ARG A 242 -16.17 -3.63 -7.26
CA ARG A 242 -16.54 -4.50 -6.14
C ARG A 242 -15.50 -4.56 -5.04
N ASN A 243 -14.21 -4.35 -5.35
CA ASN A 243 -13.12 -4.70 -4.44
C ASN A 243 -12.22 -3.54 -4.02
N LEU A 244 -12.14 -2.45 -4.79
CA LEU A 244 -11.22 -1.34 -4.52
C LEU A 244 -11.82 -0.37 -3.49
N ASN A 245 -11.10 -0.20 -2.39
CA ASN A 245 -11.31 0.88 -1.45
C ASN A 245 -10.46 2.07 -1.86
N ILE A 246 -11.00 3.28 -1.74
CA ILE A 246 -10.32 4.51 -2.11
C ILE A 246 -10.45 5.50 -0.97
N ILE A 247 -9.32 6.08 -0.57
CA ILE A 247 -9.23 7.22 0.33
C ILE A 247 -8.74 8.41 -0.49
N ILE A 248 -9.50 9.51 -0.45
CA ILE A 248 -9.06 10.80 -0.96
C ILE A 248 -8.94 11.76 0.21
N THR A 249 -7.76 12.32 0.42
CA THR A 249 -7.45 13.22 1.54
C THR A 249 -6.64 14.41 1.04
N SER A 250 -6.37 15.34 1.94
CA SER A 250 -5.26 16.29 1.83
C SER A 250 -4.42 16.24 3.09
N ASP A 251 -3.24 16.81 3.02
CA ASP A 251 -2.38 17.09 4.16
C ASP A 251 -2.86 18.30 4.93
N HIS A 252 -2.99 19.46 4.29
CA HIS A 252 -3.40 20.71 4.94
C HIS A 252 -4.41 21.50 4.11
N GLY A 253 -4.87 22.61 4.70
CA GLY A 253 -5.63 23.64 4.02
C GLY A 253 -4.74 24.78 3.51
N MET A 254 -5.30 25.99 3.44
CA MET A 254 -4.66 27.18 2.89
C MET A 254 -5.29 28.45 3.45
N GLU A 255 -4.45 29.39 3.89
CA GLU A 255 -4.85 30.71 4.41
C GLU A 255 -4.38 31.83 3.48
N SER A 256 -5.12 32.94 3.43
CA SER A 256 -4.69 34.13 2.69
C SER A 256 -3.59 34.89 3.43
N ILE A 257 -2.50 35.21 2.74
CA ILE A 257 -1.50 36.15 3.24
C ILE A 257 -2.00 37.58 3.03
N ARG A 258 -1.89 38.40 4.07
CA ARG A 258 -2.30 39.81 4.02
C ARG A 258 -1.10 40.72 3.77
N LYS A 259 -1.32 41.74 2.95
CA LYS A 259 -0.29 42.75 2.68
C LYS A 259 0.16 43.42 3.99
N ASN A 260 1.48 43.57 4.15
CA ASN A 260 2.16 44.13 5.34
C ASN A 260 2.04 43.30 6.63
N HIS A 261 1.71 42.01 6.54
CA HIS A 261 1.69 41.10 7.70
C HIS A 261 2.97 40.24 7.81
N SER A 262 4.07 40.68 7.20
CA SER A 262 5.36 40.02 7.27
C SER A 262 6.31 40.71 8.24
N ILE A 263 7.15 39.92 8.91
CA ILE A 263 8.28 40.42 9.70
C ILE A 263 9.59 39.84 9.16
N ILE A 264 10.67 40.61 9.20
CA ILE A 264 12.02 40.13 8.87
C ILE A 264 12.69 39.72 10.18
N LEU A 265 12.99 38.43 10.33
CA LEU A 265 13.48 37.88 11.60
C LEU A 265 14.79 38.57 12.07
N ALA A 266 15.66 38.92 11.11
CA ALA A 266 16.94 39.59 11.36
C ALA A 266 16.80 41.00 11.97
N ASP A 267 15.63 41.64 11.90
CA ASP A 267 15.39 42.95 12.51
C ASP A 267 15.14 42.86 14.02
N TYR A 268 14.82 41.67 14.53
CA TYR A 268 14.46 41.45 15.94
C TYR A 268 15.53 40.69 16.74
N ILE A 269 16.37 39.90 16.07
CA ILE A 269 17.38 39.05 16.72
C ILE A 269 18.73 39.13 16.01
N ASP A 270 19.82 38.95 16.77
CA ASP A 270 21.16 38.85 16.20
C ASP A 270 21.37 37.44 15.63
N THR A 271 21.36 37.35 14.30
CA THR A 271 21.49 36.09 13.54
C THR A 271 22.87 35.44 13.66
N LYS A 272 23.84 36.08 14.33
CA LYS A 272 25.12 35.43 14.69
C LYS A 272 25.00 34.55 15.93
N LEU A 273 23.93 34.71 16.72
CA LEU A 273 23.72 33.97 17.97
C LEU A 273 22.90 32.69 17.78
N CYS A 274 22.32 32.48 16.59
CA CYS A 274 21.42 31.37 16.32
C CYS A 274 21.33 31.07 14.81
N SER A 275 20.83 29.89 14.49
CA SER A 275 20.38 29.54 13.14
C SER A 275 18.87 29.35 13.14
N ALA A 276 18.21 29.64 12.03
CA ALA A 276 16.76 29.59 11.91
C ALA A 276 16.36 28.82 10.64
N TYR A 277 15.48 27.84 10.77
CA TYR A 277 15.03 26.97 9.66
C TYR A 277 13.55 26.63 9.81
N GLY A 278 12.81 26.53 8.71
CA GLY A 278 11.39 26.21 8.72
C GLY A 278 10.68 26.71 7.46
N SER A 279 9.42 27.10 7.63
CA SER A 279 8.58 27.77 6.63
C SER A 279 8.38 29.24 7.00
N ARG A 280 7.64 29.98 6.17
CA ARG A 280 7.25 31.36 6.48
C ARG A 280 6.17 31.45 7.56
N SER A 281 5.49 30.37 7.89
CA SER A 281 4.50 30.30 8.96
C SER A 281 5.07 29.84 10.30
N SER A 282 6.11 29.00 10.30
CA SER A 282 6.75 28.54 11.53
C SER A 282 8.25 28.27 11.35
N VAL A 283 9.04 28.78 12.30
CA VAL A 283 10.50 28.74 12.26
C VAL A 283 11.07 28.12 13.54
N ASN A 284 11.92 27.12 13.38
CA ASN A 284 12.73 26.53 14.44
C ASN A 284 14.04 27.31 14.55
N ILE A 285 14.31 27.87 15.73
CA ILE A 285 15.52 28.64 16.04
C ILE A 285 16.41 27.80 16.95
N PHE A 286 17.62 27.53 16.49
CA PHE A 286 18.65 26.76 17.19
C PHE A 286 19.68 27.73 17.77
N VAL A 287 19.93 27.64 19.07
CA VAL A 287 20.74 28.60 19.83
C VAL A 287 21.94 27.87 20.45
N PRO A 288 23.15 27.94 19.85
CA PRO A 288 24.31 27.18 20.32
C PRO A 288 24.75 27.46 21.77
N LEU A 289 24.49 28.67 22.27
CA LEU A 289 24.79 29.08 23.64
C LEU A 289 23.49 29.31 24.41
N GLU A 290 23.20 28.45 25.39
CA GLU A 290 21.97 28.47 26.19
C GLU A 290 21.70 29.84 26.83
N SER A 291 22.75 30.57 27.22
CA SER A 291 22.65 31.92 27.79
C SER A 291 22.02 32.96 26.86
N ASN A 292 21.92 32.70 25.55
CA ASN A 292 21.27 33.57 24.59
C ASN A 292 19.76 33.29 24.41
N ILE A 293 19.25 32.14 24.88
CA ILE A 293 17.86 31.73 24.65
C ILE A 293 16.89 32.76 25.23
N ASP A 294 17.09 33.18 26.48
CA ASP A 294 16.18 34.12 27.16
C ASP A 294 16.13 35.48 26.46
N ARG A 295 17.28 35.95 25.94
CA ARG A 295 17.36 37.21 25.19
C ARG A 295 16.61 37.12 23.87
N ILE A 296 16.82 36.05 23.09
CA ILE A 296 16.14 35.83 21.81
C ILE A 296 14.63 35.68 22.05
N TYR A 297 14.23 34.88 23.03
CA TYR A 297 12.84 34.69 23.44
C TYR A 297 12.17 36.01 23.79
N ALA A 298 12.80 36.84 24.64
CA ALA A 298 12.24 38.13 25.05
C ALA A 298 12.04 39.09 23.88
N ASN A 299 12.99 39.15 22.94
CA ASN A 299 12.90 40.00 21.76
C ASN A 299 11.77 39.59 20.81
N LEU A 300 11.51 38.30 20.66
CA LEU A 300 10.43 37.81 19.81
C LEU A 300 9.05 37.89 20.49
N SER A 301 9.01 37.73 21.82
CA SER A 301 7.74 37.66 22.58
C SER A 301 6.96 38.97 22.62
N ILE A 302 7.60 40.10 22.26
CA ILE A 302 6.93 41.40 22.16
C ILE A 302 6.23 41.62 20.81
N ILE A 303 6.45 40.75 19.83
CA ILE A 303 5.91 40.92 18.47
C ILE A 303 4.44 40.48 18.47
N PRO A 304 3.49 41.39 18.19
CA PRO A 304 2.08 41.03 18.16
C PRO A 304 1.78 40.13 16.96
N ASN A 305 0.83 39.19 17.14
CA ASN A 305 0.39 38.22 16.13
C ASN A 305 1.40 37.11 15.78
N PHE A 306 2.40 36.92 16.64
CA PHE A 306 3.27 35.76 16.60
C PHE A 306 3.32 35.13 17.99
N GLU A 307 3.55 33.83 18.03
CA GLU A 307 3.69 33.05 19.24
C GLU A 307 5.12 32.54 19.33
N VAL A 308 5.69 32.61 20.51
CA VAL A 308 7.07 32.21 20.77
C VAL A 308 7.06 31.20 21.91
N TYR A 309 7.64 30.05 21.66
CA TYR A 309 7.76 28.99 22.64
C TYR A 309 9.23 28.65 22.80
N LYS A 310 9.75 28.65 24.04
CA LYS A 310 10.93 27.80 24.28
C LYS A 310 10.51 26.36 24.09
N LYS A 311 11.44 25.48 23.71
CA LYS A 311 11.15 24.07 23.43
C LYS A 311 10.30 23.39 24.52
N SER A 312 10.66 23.57 25.78
CA SER A 312 9.91 22.99 26.91
C SER A 312 8.48 23.53 27.07
N GLN A 313 8.21 24.72 26.54
CA GLN A 313 6.93 25.44 26.62
C GLN A 313 6.03 25.23 25.41
N ILE A 314 6.49 24.54 24.35
CA ILE A 314 5.63 24.21 23.20
C ILE A 314 4.40 23.45 23.72
N PRO A 315 3.16 23.76 23.28
CA PRO A 315 1.98 23.05 23.74
C PRO A 315 2.08 21.54 23.50
N ASP A 316 1.71 20.72 24.48
CA ASP A 316 1.80 19.25 24.34
C ASP A 316 0.87 18.71 23.25
N GLU A 317 -0.23 19.42 22.99
CA GLU A 317 -1.19 19.12 21.93
C GLU A 317 -0.60 19.20 20.51
N TYR A 318 0.49 19.96 20.31
CA TYR A 318 1.17 20.00 19.01
C TYR A 318 1.94 18.71 18.71
N HIS A 319 2.27 17.91 19.73
CA HIS A 319 3.18 16.76 19.58
C HIS A 319 4.47 17.13 18.80
N TYR A 320 4.96 18.35 19.06
CA TYR A 320 6.07 18.97 18.34
C TYR A 320 7.11 19.48 19.35
N LYS A 321 7.68 18.59 20.16
CA LYS A 321 8.67 18.96 21.19
C LYS A 321 9.83 17.97 21.30
N SER A 322 9.54 16.70 21.14
CA SER A 322 10.41 15.59 21.54
C SER A 322 11.36 15.11 20.43
N ASN A 323 11.96 16.03 19.68
CA ASN A 323 12.94 15.70 18.62
C ASN A 323 14.10 16.69 18.57
N ILE A 324 15.31 16.23 18.22
CA ILE A 324 16.50 17.09 18.09
C ILE A 324 16.41 18.09 16.94
N ARG A 325 15.55 17.83 15.94
CA ARG A 325 15.31 18.70 14.79
C ARG A 325 14.33 19.85 15.10
N ILE A 326 13.77 19.87 16.30
CA ILE A 326 12.93 20.96 16.79
C ILE A 326 13.82 21.92 17.57
N GLY A 327 13.75 23.21 17.23
CA GLY A 327 14.65 24.25 17.75
C GLY A 327 14.51 24.47 19.26
N ASP A 328 15.47 25.19 19.83
CA ASP A 328 15.42 25.63 21.24
C ASP A 328 14.30 26.65 21.46
N ILE A 329 13.97 27.41 20.41
CA ILE A 329 12.81 28.29 20.31
C ILE A 329 12.02 27.93 19.05
N LEU A 330 10.71 27.79 19.19
CA LEU A 330 9.76 27.73 18.08
C LEU A 330 9.07 29.08 17.96
N PHE A 331 9.11 29.67 16.77
CA PHE A 331 8.47 30.93 16.44
C PHE A 331 7.37 30.69 15.41
N VAL A 332 6.12 30.96 15.77
CA VAL A 332 4.94 30.62 14.97
C VAL A 332 4.17 31.89 14.64
N ALA A 333 3.91 32.13 13.36
CA ALA A 333 3.03 33.19 12.92
C ALA A 333 1.56 32.83 13.21
N LYS A 334 0.73 33.80 13.55
CA LYS A 334 -0.73 33.60 13.45
C LYS A 334 -1.13 33.54 11.98
N ALA A 335 -2.19 32.81 11.68
CA ALA A 335 -2.72 32.64 10.32
C ALA A 335 -2.84 33.98 9.56
N GLY A 336 -2.27 34.02 8.35
CA GLY A 336 -2.21 35.21 7.49
C GLY A 336 -1.04 36.18 7.77
N TYR A 337 -0.13 35.83 8.68
CA TYR A 337 1.16 36.50 8.90
C TYR A 337 2.32 35.66 8.38
N GLU A 338 3.45 36.30 8.10
CA GLU A 338 4.66 35.64 7.58
C GLU A 338 5.92 36.03 8.38
N ILE A 339 6.84 35.07 8.47
CA ILE A 339 8.19 35.20 8.99
C ILE A 339 9.15 35.08 7.81
N ILE A 340 9.94 36.12 7.55
CA ILE A 340 11.02 36.08 6.57
C ILE A 340 12.30 35.75 7.35
N ALA A 341 12.75 34.50 7.27
CA ALA A 341 13.94 34.02 7.93
C ALA A 341 15.22 34.34 7.12
N PRO A 342 16.41 34.34 7.74
CA PRO A 342 17.66 34.49 7.01
C PRO A 342 17.83 33.41 5.94
N GLY A 343 18.00 33.82 4.68
CA GLY A 343 18.11 32.92 3.52
C GLY A 343 16.83 32.84 2.68
N ASP A 344 15.70 33.29 3.21
CA ASP A 344 14.46 33.39 2.43
C ASP A 344 14.55 34.48 1.38
N ASN A 345 13.98 34.22 0.21
CA ASN A 345 13.84 35.24 -0.80
C ASN A 345 12.66 36.16 -0.48
N ALA A 346 12.93 37.28 0.18
CA ALA A 346 11.94 38.30 0.55
C ALA A 346 11.21 38.94 -0.65
N SER A 347 11.67 38.74 -1.89
CA SER A 347 10.99 39.23 -3.10
C SER A 347 9.84 38.33 -3.58
N ILE A 348 9.76 37.08 -3.08
CA ILE A 348 8.64 36.19 -3.40
C ILE A 348 7.44 36.64 -2.57
N GLU A 349 6.40 37.12 -3.25
CA GLU A 349 5.09 37.41 -2.67
C GLU A 349 4.25 36.14 -2.71
N LEU A 350 3.82 35.67 -1.54
CA LEU A 350 2.82 34.60 -1.41
C LEU A 350 1.47 35.26 -1.19
N LEU A 351 0.44 34.78 -1.89
CA LEU A 351 -0.95 35.23 -1.69
C LEU A 351 -1.74 34.25 -0.81
N GLY A 352 -1.25 33.03 -0.68
CA GLY A 352 -1.67 32.08 0.33
C GLY A 352 -0.48 31.34 0.92
N ASP A 353 -0.62 30.86 2.16
CA ASP A 353 0.36 30.00 2.81
C ASP A 353 -0.32 29.06 3.83
N HIS A 354 0.46 28.12 4.35
CA HIS A 354 0.07 27.12 5.33
C HIS A 354 1.23 26.84 6.30
N GLY A 355 1.04 25.97 7.29
CA GLY A 355 2.03 25.67 8.34
C GLY A 355 1.81 26.42 9.66
N TYR A 356 0.65 27.05 9.79
CA TYR A 356 0.17 27.66 11.02
C TYR A 356 -0.28 26.59 12.04
N ASP A 357 -0.75 27.07 13.20
CA ASP A 357 -1.47 26.27 14.20
C ASP A 357 -2.55 25.39 13.54
N ASP A 358 -2.50 24.09 13.81
CA ASP A 358 -3.33 23.06 13.21
C ASP A 358 -4.82 23.19 13.55
N ARG A 359 -5.14 23.94 14.62
CA ARG A 359 -6.51 24.19 15.08
C ARG A 359 -7.21 25.29 14.30
N VAL A 360 -6.48 26.05 13.50
CA VAL A 360 -7.06 27.08 12.64
C VAL A 360 -7.86 26.41 11.54
N GLU A 361 -9.12 26.79 11.40
CA GLU A 361 -10.06 26.16 10.47
C GLU A 361 -9.57 26.17 9.01
N SER A 362 -8.84 27.22 8.61
CA SER A 362 -8.26 27.30 7.26
C SER A 362 -7.14 26.29 7.00
N MET A 363 -6.59 25.67 8.04
CA MET A 363 -5.56 24.64 7.94
C MET A 363 -6.10 23.23 7.82
N HIS A 364 -7.40 22.99 8.04
CA HIS A 364 -7.94 21.63 7.97
C HIS A 364 -8.06 21.11 6.54
N GLY A 365 -7.78 19.81 6.37
CA GLY A 365 -7.88 19.10 5.11
C GLY A 365 -9.20 18.35 4.90
N ILE A 366 -9.40 17.83 3.68
CA ILE A 366 -10.53 16.96 3.33
C ILE A 366 -10.24 15.49 3.69
N PHE A 367 -11.30 14.70 3.86
CA PHE A 367 -11.22 13.24 3.79
C PHE A 367 -12.50 12.63 3.23
N TYR A 368 -12.33 11.72 2.28
CA TYR A 368 -13.37 10.90 1.68
C TYR A 368 -12.92 9.45 1.65
N GLY A 369 -13.80 8.55 2.05
CA GLY A 369 -13.61 7.10 1.90
C GLY A 369 -14.74 6.50 1.09
N PHE A 370 -14.43 5.74 0.03
CA PHE A 370 -15.46 5.02 -0.73
C PHE A 370 -14.97 3.65 -1.20
N GLY A 371 -15.91 2.74 -1.42
CA GLY A 371 -15.63 1.34 -1.72
C GLY A 371 -16.25 0.39 -0.69
N PRO A 372 -16.00 -0.92 -0.81
CA PRO A 372 -16.71 -1.95 -0.04
C PRO A 372 -16.52 -1.84 1.49
N ALA A 373 -15.40 -1.28 1.97
CA ALA A 373 -15.13 -1.15 3.40
C ALA A 373 -15.88 0.02 4.06
N PHE A 374 -16.24 1.07 3.32
CA PHE A 374 -16.77 2.32 3.86
C PHE A 374 -18.30 2.37 3.84
N HIS A 375 -18.93 2.99 4.83
CA HIS A 375 -20.37 3.29 4.77
C HIS A 375 -20.73 4.11 3.52
N GLU A 376 -21.98 4.02 3.08
CA GLU A 376 -22.53 4.83 1.99
C GLU A 376 -23.32 6.01 2.56
N ASN A 377 -23.26 7.15 1.87
CA ASN A 377 -24.01 8.37 2.17
C ASN A 377 -23.86 8.82 3.64
N MET A 378 -22.62 8.80 4.16
CA MET A 378 -22.33 9.14 5.55
C MET A 378 -21.53 10.44 5.65
N GLN A 379 -21.96 11.31 6.56
CA GLN A 379 -21.18 12.44 7.04
C GLN A 379 -20.62 12.06 8.42
N ALA A 380 -19.29 12.04 8.56
CA ALA A 380 -18.60 11.58 9.75
C ALA A 380 -17.95 12.74 10.52
N GLU A 381 -17.76 12.54 11.83
CA GLU A 381 -17.07 13.51 12.68
C GLU A 381 -15.55 13.49 12.44
N PRO A 382 -14.84 14.62 12.66
CA PRO A 382 -13.40 14.73 12.46
C PRO A 382 -12.57 13.75 13.31
N PHE A 383 -11.50 13.22 12.71
CA PHE A 383 -10.44 12.46 13.39
C PHE A 383 -9.05 12.98 12.96
N HIS A 384 -7.97 12.47 13.56
CA HIS A 384 -6.62 13.00 13.38
C HIS A 384 -5.90 12.41 12.18
N THR A 385 -4.99 13.18 11.56
CA THR A 385 -4.16 12.72 10.43
C THR A 385 -3.41 11.42 10.74
N VAL A 386 -2.92 11.25 11.97
CA VAL A 386 -2.24 10.02 12.42
C VAL A 386 -3.14 8.78 12.42
N ASP A 387 -4.46 8.94 12.48
CA ASP A 387 -5.42 7.82 12.48
C ASP A 387 -5.62 7.22 11.08
N ILE A 388 -5.20 7.91 10.02
CA ILE A 388 -5.30 7.43 8.63
C ILE A 388 -4.45 6.16 8.43
N TYR A 389 -3.27 6.07 9.05
CA TYR A 389 -2.44 4.87 8.92
C TYR A 389 -3.04 3.62 9.56
N PRO A 390 -3.52 3.64 10.82
CA PRO A 390 -4.28 2.54 11.39
C PRO A 390 -5.52 2.17 10.56
N LEU A 391 -6.23 3.16 10.02
CA LEU A 391 -7.36 2.94 9.11
C LEU A 391 -6.96 2.16 7.86
N MET A 392 -5.90 2.60 7.17
CA MET A 392 -5.38 1.88 6.00
C MET A 392 -4.92 0.47 6.37
N SER A 393 -4.22 0.33 7.50
CA SER A 393 -3.73 -0.97 7.99
C SER A 393 -4.90 -1.93 8.25
N TYR A 394 -5.97 -1.43 8.85
CA TYR A 394 -7.17 -2.20 9.11
C TYR A 394 -7.87 -2.65 7.82
N ILE A 395 -8.07 -1.76 6.85
CA ILE A 395 -8.66 -2.08 5.53
C ILE A 395 -7.81 -3.14 4.78
N LEU A 396 -6.48 -3.01 4.86
CA LEU A 396 -5.53 -3.93 4.23
C LEU A 396 -5.32 -5.24 5.00
N LYS A 397 -5.99 -5.41 6.16
CA LYS A 397 -5.83 -6.53 7.10
C LYS A 397 -4.36 -6.76 7.51
N LEU A 398 -3.65 -5.66 7.76
CA LEU A 398 -2.28 -5.69 8.24
C LEU A 398 -2.26 -5.82 9.76
N LYS A 399 -1.21 -6.46 10.27
CA LYS A 399 -0.94 -6.48 11.71
C LYS A 399 -0.77 -5.06 12.22
N GLU A 400 -1.48 -4.74 13.30
CA GLU A 400 -1.35 -3.46 13.99
C GLU A 400 0.11 -3.19 14.39
N ARG A 401 0.55 -1.96 14.13
CA ARG A 401 1.84 -1.44 14.57
C ARG A 401 1.62 -0.37 15.62
N LYS A 402 2.61 -0.20 16.49
CA LYS A 402 2.63 0.90 17.43
C LYS A 402 2.82 2.22 16.67
N THR A 403 1.76 3.01 16.61
CA THR A 403 1.74 4.36 16.02
C THR A 403 1.15 5.35 17.05
N ASN A 404 1.09 6.63 16.70
CA ASN A 404 0.41 7.62 17.54
C ASN A 404 -1.11 7.65 17.29
N GLY A 405 -1.55 7.26 16.09
CA GLY A 405 -2.97 7.13 15.77
C GLY A 405 -3.62 5.85 16.29
N SER A 406 -4.94 5.81 16.26
CA SER A 406 -5.76 4.66 16.64
C SER A 406 -6.88 4.39 15.63
N ILE A 407 -7.09 3.12 15.31
CA ILE A 407 -8.24 2.69 14.49
C ILE A 407 -9.57 3.05 15.17
N ASP A 408 -9.63 3.08 16.50
CA ASP A 408 -10.88 3.34 17.23
C ASP A 408 -11.48 4.72 16.90
N ASN A 409 -10.62 5.70 16.59
CA ASN A 409 -11.04 7.05 16.21
C ASN A 409 -11.73 7.07 14.84
N ALA A 410 -11.31 6.20 13.91
CA ALA A 410 -11.80 6.18 12.54
C ALA A 410 -12.77 5.01 12.25
N LYS A 411 -12.85 3.98 13.11
CA LYS A 411 -13.59 2.73 12.84
C LYS A 411 -15.07 2.95 12.52
N HIS A 412 -15.67 4.01 13.08
CA HIS A 412 -17.06 4.38 12.87
C HIS A 412 -17.44 4.69 11.41
N ILE A 413 -16.46 4.92 10.53
CA ILE A 413 -16.70 5.16 9.10
C ILE A 413 -16.73 3.86 8.26
N LEU A 414 -16.40 2.72 8.87
CA LEU A 414 -16.32 1.43 8.21
C LEU A 414 -17.57 0.59 8.47
N ARG A 415 -17.94 -0.25 7.50
CA ARG A 415 -19.06 -1.19 7.64
C ARG A 415 -18.71 -2.33 8.59
N ASP A 416 -19.72 -2.86 9.28
CA ASP A 416 -19.54 -3.93 10.29
C ASP A 416 -18.83 -5.20 9.79
N HIS A 417 -19.01 -5.56 8.51
CA HIS A 417 -18.48 -6.80 7.93
C HIS A 417 -16.97 -6.75 7.63
N VAL A 418 -16.30 -5.60 7.78
CA VAL A 418 -14.83 -5.54 7.73
C VAL A 418 -14.21 -6.40 8.86
N ASN A 419 -14.95 -6.71 9.93
CA ASN A 419 -14.50 -7.56 11.05
C ASN A 419 -14.62 -9.08 10.82
N ASN A 420 -15.22 -9.58 9.74
CA ASN A 420 -15.55 -11.01 9.64
C ASN A 420 -14.38 -11.86 9.11
N ASP A 421 -13.28 -11.92 9.86
CA ASP A 421 -12.20 -12.89 9.66
C ASP A 421 -12.74 -14.34 9.62
N LEU A 422 -13.83 -14.61 10.34
CA LEU A 422 -14.49 -15.92 10.35
C LEU A 422 -15.09 -16.29 8.99
N PHE A 423 -15.63 -15.34 8.22
CA PHE A 423 -16.16 -15.64 6.88
C PHE A 423 -15.03 -15.95 5.90
N ASP A 424 -13.92 -15.21 6.00
CA ASP A 424 -12.74 -15.45 5.17
C ASP A 424 -12.04 -16.76 5.55
N GLU A 425 -11.91 -17.07 6.84
CA GLU A 425 -11.40 -18.37 7.31
C GLU A 425 -12.29 -19.53 6.88
N ILE A 426 -13.61 -19.40 7.00
CA ILE A 426 -14.56 -20.41 6.52
C ILE A 426 -14.44 -20.57 5.01
N ASN A 427 -14.38 -19.49 4.24
CA ASN A 427 -14.20 -19.55 2.79
C ASN A 427 -12.88 -20.20 2.41
N LEU A 428 -11.77 -19.87 3.10
CA LEU A 428 -10.46 -20.46 2.87
C LEU A 428 -10.43 -21.96 3.24
N LEU A 429 -11.12 -22.34 4.31
CA LEU A 429 -11.27 -23.74 4.75
C LEU A 429 -12.14 -24.53 3.76
N LEU A 430 -13.24 -23.95 3.27
CA LEU A 430 -14.09 -24.52 2.22
C LEU A 430 -13.31 -24.67 0.90
N LEU A 431 -12.41 -23.73 0.58
CA LEU A 431 -11.53 -23.81 -0.59
C LEU A 431 -10.52 -24.95 -0.47
N LYS A 432 -9.86 -25.06 0.68
CA LYS A 432 -8.89 -26.14 0.95
C LYS A 432 -9.57 -27.50 0.92
N THR A 433 -10.73 -27.64 1.57
CA THR A 433 -11.46 -28.91 1.60
C THR A 433 -11.98 -29.32 0.22
N THR A 434 -12.46 -28.39 -0.61
CA THR A 434 -12.87 -28.68 -1.99
C THR A 434 -11.69 -29.06 -2.89
N THR A 435 -10.55 -28.36 -2.80
CA THR A 435 -9.33 -28.74 -3.53
C THR A 435 -8.80 -30.11 -3.12
N TYR A 436 -8.72 -30.42 -1.81
CA TYR A 436 -8.35 -31.77 -1.37
C TYR A 436 -9.35 -32.84 -1.86
N ALA A 437 -10.65 -32.60 -1.73
CA ALA A 437 -11.67 -33.55 -2.16
C ALA A 437 -11.60 -33.85 -3.68
N THR A 438 -11.36 -32.83 -4.50
CA THR A 438 -11.17 -33.00 -5.95
C THR A 438 -9.90 -33.77 -6.27
N SER A 439 -8.76 -33.46 -5.64
CA SER A 439 -7.50 -34.20 -5.84
C SER A 439 -7.61 -35.67 -5.44
N TRP A 440 -8.22 -35.99 -4.30
CA TRP A 440 -8.48 -37.36 -3.87
C TRP A 440 -9.47 -38.08 -4.79
N GLY A 441 -10.47 -37.36 -5.32
CA GLY A 441 -11.37 -37.87 -6.36
C GLY A 441 -10.63 -38.30 -7.62
N PHE A 442 -9.72 -37.46 -8.13
CA PHE A 442 -8.89 -37.80 -9.30
C PHE A 442 -7.95 -38.98 -9.07
N ILE A 443 -7.30 -39.05 -7.89
CA ILE A 443 -6.45 -40.19 -7.53
C ILE A 443 -7.27 -41.47 -7.46
N THR A 444 -8.44 -41.44 -6.82
CA THR A 444 -9.30 -42.63 -6.67
C THR A 444 -9.81 -43.11 -8.03
N VAL A 445 -10.29 -42.20 -8.88
CA VAL A 445 -10.73 -42.52 -10.25
C VAL A 445 -9.56 -43.07 -11.08
N GLY A 446 -8.38 -42.45 -10.99
CA GLY A 446 -7.17 -42.91 -11.65
C GLY A 446 -6.75 -44.32 -11.22
N CYS A 447 -6.77 -44.61 -9.92
CA CYS A 447 -6.49 -45.94 -9.37
C CYS A 447 -7.51 -46.99 -9.85
N VAL A 448 -8.80 -46.66 -9.86
CA VAL A 448 -9.85 -47.56 -10.35
C VAL A 448 -9.66 -47.86 -11.85
N LEU A 449 -9.39 -46.84 -12.66
CA LEU A 449 -9.11 -47.01 -14.08
C LEU A 449 -7.85 -47.85 -14.33
N PHE A 450 -6.81 -47.67 -13.51
CA PHE A 450 -5.59 -48.46 -13.58
C PHE A 450 -5.83 -49.94 -13.24
N VAL A 451 -6.61 -50.24 -12.20
CA VAL A 451 -6.99 -51.62 -11.83
C VAL A 451 -7.84 -52.26 -12.93
N ILE A 452 -8.78 -51.52 -13.53
CA ILE A 452 -9.57 -51.99 -14.67
C ILE A 452 -8.66 -52.30 -15.87
N LEU A 453 -7.69 -51.43 -16.17
CA LEU A 453 -6.73 -51.62 -17.26
C LEU A 453 -5.90 -52.90 -17.05
N ILE A 454 -5.33 -53.09 -15.85
CA ILE A 454 -4.58 -54.30 -15.49
C ILE A 454 -5.45 -55.54 -15.63
N SER A 455 -6.70 -55.48 -15.16
CA SER A 455 -7.64 -56.60 -15.25
C SER A 455 -7.95 -56.96 -16.70
N ILE A 456 -8.14 -55.98 -17.58
CA ILE A 456 -8.35 -56.20 -19.02
C ILE A 456 -7.11 -56.84 -19.67
N VAL A 457 -5.91 -56.34 -19.36
CA VAL A 457 -4.65 -56.91 -19.87
C VAL A 457 -4.51 -58.36 -19.40
N TYR A 458 -4.73 -58.63 -18.12
CA TYR A 458 -4.67 -59.96 -17.54
C TYR A 458 -5.66 -60.92 -18.21
N ILE A 459 -6.93 -60.53 -18.35
CA ILE A 459 -7.96 -61.34 -19.03
C ILE A 459 -7.56 -61.60 -20.49
N THR A 460 -7.01 -60.60 -21.18
CA THR A 460 -6.59 -60.73 -22.59
C THR A 460 -5.42 -61.71 -22.74
N VAL A 461 -4.43 -61.64 -21.84
CA VAL A 461 -3.29 -62.56 -21.79
C VAL A 461 -3.74 -63.97 -21.44
N ALA A 462 -4.58 -64.12 -20.41
CA ALA A 462 -5.16 -65.40 -20.02
C ALA A 462 -5.94 -66.03 -21.17
N PHE A 463 -6.79 -65.26 -21.86
CA PHE A 463 -7.57 -65.74 -23.01
C PHE A 463 -6.69 -66.15 -24.21
N ARG A 464 -5.58 -65.43 -24.45
CA ARG A 464 -4.57 -65.81 -25.46
C ARG A 464 -3.88 -67.13 -25.07
N HIS A 465 -3.50 -67.29 -23.82
CA HIS A 465 -2.86 -68.50 -23.31
C HIS A 465 -3.82 -69.70 -23.36
N SER A 466 -5.09 -69.53 -22.98
CA SER A 466 -6.13 -70.56 -23.11
C SER A 466 -6.37 -70.97 -24.57
N ARG A 467 -6.33 -70.02 -25.51
CA ARG A 467 -6.42 -70.35 -26.95
C ARG A 467 -5.23 -71.14 -27.43
N GLN A 468 -4.00 -70.82 -27.00
CA GLN A 468 -2.82 -71.59 -27.38
C GLN A 468 -2.89 -73.05 -26.89
N LEU A 469 -3.50 -73.29 -25.72
CA LEU A 469 -3.72 -74.64 -25.20
C LEU A 469 -4.80 -75.43 -25.96
N ILE A 470 -5.78 -74.75 -26.57
CA ILE A 470 -6.87 -75.40 -27.34
C ILE A 470 -6.43 -75.78 -28.76
N TYR A 471 -5.39 -75.14 -29.31
CA TYR A 471 -4.85 -75.40 -30.66
C TYR A 471 -3.51 -76.15 -30.67
N ALA A 472 -3.00 -76.59 -29.52
CA ALA A 472 -1.85 -77.48 -29.46
C ALA A 472 -2.30 -78.92 -29.77
N GLU A 473 -2.25 -79.33 -31.04
CA GLU A 473 -2.33 -80.74 -31.44
C GLU A 473 -1.16 -81.54 -30.83
N PRO A 474 -1.39 -82.73 -30.26
CA PRO A 474 -0.30 -83.64 -29.91
C PRO A 474 0.20 -84.34 -31.18
N GLN A 475 1.33 -83.91 -31.74
CA GLN A 475 2.04 -84.72 -32.73
C GLN A 475 2.84 -85.82 -32.02
N PHE A 476 2.27 -87.02 -31.97
CA PHE A 476 3.03 -88.26 -31.78
C PHE A 476 3.45 -88.81 -33.14
N PRO A 477 4.74 -89.12 -33.37
CA PRO A 477 5.13 -90.10 -34.37
C PRO A 477 5.69 -91.35 -33.70
N ILE A 478 5.02 -92.47 -33.91
CA ILE A 478 5.58 -93.82 -33.71
C ILE A 478 6.29 -94.21 -35.01
N ARG A 479 7.62 -94.42 -34.99
CA ARG A 479 8.28 -95.41 -35.85
C ARG A 479 9.68 -95.80 -35.34
N TYR A 480 9.89 -97.11 -35.34
CA TYR A 480 11.07 -97.88 -34.97
C TYR A 480 12.40 -97.42 -35.59
N ARG A 481 13.51 -97.49 -34.83
CA ARG A 481 14.84 -97.83 -35.39
C ARG A 481 15.79 -98.43 -34.35
N LEU A 482 16.54 -99.42 -34.82
CA LEU A 482 17.51 -100.29 -34.15
C LEU A 482 18.80 -99.58 -33.71
N LEU A 483 19.34 -100.10 -32.60
CA LEU A 483 20.74 -100.29 -32.19
C LEU A 483 21.86 -99.57 -32.99
N SER A 484 22.68 -98.78 -32.29
CA SER A 484 24.11 -99.07 -32.08
C SER A 484 24.79 -98.04 -31.17
N ASN A 485 25.58 -98.57 -30.24
CA ASN A 485 26.63 -98.01 -29.37
C ASN A 485 27.29 -96.68 -29.79
N ASP A 486 27.62 -95.81 -28.83
CA ASP A 486 28.95 -95.77 -28.17
C ASP A 486 28.96 -94.79 -26.98
N GLU A 487 29.73 -95.17 -25.95
CA GLU A 487 30.62 -94.42 -25.02
C GLU A 487 30.40 -92.89 -24.85
N GLU A 488 30.57 -92.22 -23.70
CA GLU A 488 31.45 -92.47 -22.55
C GLU A 488 31.12 -91.46 -21.41
N SER A 489 31.27 -91.93 -20.16
CA SER A 489 31.85 -91.27 -18.97
C SER A 489 31.30 -89.96 -18.34
N LYS A 490 30.99 -90.10 -17.03
CA LYS A 490 31.47 -89.31 -15.87
C LYS A 490 31.00 -87.85 -15.73
N ASN A 491 30.10 -87.58 -14.78
CA ASN A 491 30.31 -87.37 -13.32
C ASN A 491 30.60 -85.90 -12.94
N ASN A 492 29.64 -85.37 -12.16
CA ASN A 492 29.83 -84.69 -10.88
C ASN A 492 30.23 -83.20 -10.79
N PHE A 493 29.44 -82.56 -9.92
CA PHE A 493 29.80 -81.55 -8.91
C PHE A 493 29.85 -80.06 -9.29
N PHE A 494 28.84 -79.34 -8.77
CA PHE A 494 28.89 -77.96 -8.25
C PHE A 494 29.91 -77.84 -7.08
N PRO A 495 30.25 -76.65 -6.50
CA PRO A 495 29.77 -75.28 -6.73
C PRO A 495 30.85 -74.17 -6.74
N ASP A 496 30.38 -72.93 -6.91
CA ASP A 496 30.69 -71.71 -6.12
C ASP A 496 31.72 -70.65 -6.58
N ALA A 497 31.25 -69.42 -6.34
CA ALA A 497 31.93 -68.19 -5.91
C ALA A 497 32.83 -67.35 -6.85
N SER A 498 32.59 -66.03 -6.70
CA SER A 498 33.53 -64.89 -6.86
C SER A 498 33.94 -64.55 -8.30
N ASP A 499 34.19 -63.33 -8.72
CA ASP A 499 34.17 -62.00 -8.10
C ASP A 499 34.37 -60.98 -9.24
N ASN A 500 34.09 -59.70 -8.96
CA ASN A 500 34.73 -58.50 -9.52
C ASN A 500 34.57 -58.18 -11.02
N GLU A 501 34.07 -56.96 -11.29
CA GLU A 501 35.03 -55.92 -11.69
C GLU A 501 34.52 -54.50 -11.34
N GLU A 502 35.53 -53.73 -10.94
CA GLU A 502 35.59 -52.43 -10.30
C GLU A 502 35.72 -51.28 -11.32
N ILE A 503 35.41 -50.05 -10.86
CA ILE A 503 36.09 -48.76 -11.14
C ILE A 503 35.95 -48.21 -12.59
N GLU A 504 35.59 -46.95 -12.87
CA GLU A 504 35.89 -45.65 -12.24
C GLU A 504 34.75 -44.62 -12.44
#